data_AF-A0A2V6YZ30-F1
#
_entry.id   AF-A0A2V6YZ30-F1
#
_cell.length_a   1.000
_cell.length_b   1.000
_cell.length_c   1.000
_cell.angle_alpha   90.00
_cell.angle_beta   90.00
_cell.angle_gamma   90.00
#
_symmetry.space_group_name_H-M   'P 1'
#
loop_
_entity.id
_entity.type
_entity.pdbx_description
1 polymer ?
#
loop_
_entity_poly.entity_id
_entity_poly.type
_entity_poly.pdbx_seq_one_letter_code
_entity_poly.pdbx_strand_id
1 'polypeptide(L)'
;MRSRAVDAARRSRRSRGANHTERARGGPVLILGKAHEGEDMKGRGLDHFEVFGLPRRLGIDTAELQRKFYELSRRGHPDFHQGASPERQAEILEASARLNAAYRALRDPLARIEYLVRLEEGRDTREGATVKPKAPPELLEEMFEIQEALQEAKSAGQTGGLEAGAKETLATQRDRLRERYEQEEARLRGRLSQAWDSAGPADRAGALTAFKESLAVRAYLRTVIDDIDEALGGSPEGYVSHRRH
;
A
#
# COMPACT_ATOMS: atom_id res chain seq x y z
N MET A 1 12.93 -25.27 -89.13
CA MET A 1 12.08 -24.07 -89.32
C MET A 1 12.04 -23.33 -87.98
N ARG A 2 13.00 -22.47 -87.62
CA ARG A 2 13.18 -21.04 -87.97
C ARG A 2 11.87 -20.22 -87.94
N SER A 3 11.63 -19.49 -86.85
CA SER A 3 11.43 -18.01 -86.80
C SER A 3 11.08 -17.61 -85.35
N ARG A 4 11.92 -16.91 -84.57
CA ARG A 4 12.39 -15.49 -84.60
C ARG A 4 11.31 -14.44 -84.35
N ALA A 5 11.38 -13.83 -83.17
CA ALA A 5 11.36 -12.38 -82.85
C ALA A 5 11.60 -12.30 -81.32
N VAL A 6 12.65 -11.75 -80.69
CA VAL A 6 13.60 -10.65 -80.93
C VAL A 6 12.94 -9.27 -81.00
N ASP A 7 12.87 -8.59 -79.85
CA ASP A 7 13.45 -7.26 -79.56
C ASP A 7 13.18 -6.94 -78.07
N ALA A 8 14.14 -6.76 -77.15
CA ALA A 8 15.23 -5.78 -77.05
C ALA A 8 14.69 -4.32 -77.08
N ALA A 9 14.97 -3.41 -76.15
CA ALA A 9 16.16 -3.24 -75.32
C ALA A 9 15.95 -2.21 -74.19
N ARG A 10 16.74 -2.40 -73.11
CA ARG A 10 17.58 -1.41 -72.38
C ARG A 10 16.93 -0.14 -71.77
N ARG A 11 17.28 0.30 -70.55
CA ARG A 11 18.58 0.37 -69.85
C ARG A 11 18.31 0.75 -68.36
N SER A 12 18.85 0.03 -67.37
CA SER A 12 20.05 0.38 -66.54
C SER A 12 19.85 1.49 -65.48
N ARG A 13 19.90 1.16 -64.17
CA ARG A 13 21.11 1.15 -63.29
C ARG A 13 20.75 1.04 -61.79
N ARG A 14 21.51 0.18 -61.08
CA ARG A 14 21.99 0.24 -59.67
C ARG A 14 20.95 0.45 -58.54
N SER A 15 21.11 -0.03 -57.31
CA SER A 15 21.99 -0.96 -56.59
C SER A 15 21.59 -0.84 -55.11
N ARG A 16 21.90 -1.85 -54.29
CA ARG A 16 21.71 -1.97 -52.82
C ARG A 16 20.32 -2.57 -52.50
N GLY A 17 20.22 -3.80 -52.01
CA GLY A 17 21.01 -4.39 -50.94
C GLY A 17 20.48 -3.84 -49.62
N ALA A 18 19.41 -4.44 -49.09
CA ALA A 18 19.00 -4.26 -47.71
C ALA A 18 18.47 -5.61 -47.21
N ASN A 19 19.29 -6.19 -46.34
CA ASN A 19 19.07 -7.43 -45.65
C ASN A 19 17.78 -7.41 -44.84
N HIS A 20 17.26 -8.62 -44.65
CA HIS A 20 16.56 -9.07 -43.45
C HIS A 20 16.88 -8.21 -42.22
N THR A 21 15.89 -7.45 -41.76
CA THR A 21 15.74 -7.12 -40.34
C THR A 21 14.35 -7.57 -39.94
N GLU A 22 14.34 -8.81 -39.46
CA GLU A 22 13.43 -9.35 -38.47
C GLU A 22 12.72 -8.24 -37.68
N ARG A 23 11.42 -8.07 -37.94
CA ARG A 23 10.54 -7.26 -37.10
C ARG A 23 10.59 -7.86 -35.71
N ALA A 24 11.36 -7.25 -34.82
CA ALA A 24 11.26 -7.49 -33.39
C ALA A 24 9.81 -7.23 -32.99
N ARG A 25 9.06 -8.31 -32.79
CA ARG A 25 7.79 -8.28 -32.08
C ARG A 25 8.13 -7.84 -30.65
N GLY A 26 7.99 -6.55 -30.37
CA GLY A 26 7.91 -6.07 -29.00
C GLY A 26 6.64 -6.64 -28.39
N GLY A 27 6.73 -7.84 -27.82
CA GLY A 27 5.67 -8.39 -26.98
C GLY A 27 5.37 -7.44 -25.82
N PRO A 28 4.22 -7.62 -25.13
CA PRO A 28 3.91 -6.84 -23.94
C PRO A 28 5.11 -6.88 -22.98
N VAL A 29 5.49 -5.73 -22.41
CA VAL A 29 6.36 -5.73 -21.21
C VAL A 29 5.51 -6.32 -20.10
N LEU A 30 5.45 -7.64 -20.11
CA LEU A 30 5.00 -8.47 -19.03
C LEU A 30 6.05 -8.27 -17.94
N ILE A 31 5.81 -7.30 -17.05
CA ILE A 31 6.38 -7.38 -15.70
C ILE A 31 5.63 -8.53 -15.02
N LEU A 32 5.93 -9.76 -15.45
CA LEU A 32 5.31 -10.97 -14.94
C LEU A 32 6.07 -11.39 -13.69
N GLY A 33 5.48 -11.12 -12.52
CA GLY A 33 5.53 -12.11 -11.45
C GLY A 33 4.82 -13.36 -11.97
N LYS A 34 5.52 -14.50 -12.01
CA LYS A 34 4.86 -15.79 -12.26
C LYS A 34 3.91 -16.06 -11.09
N ALA A 35 2.62 -16.13 -11.39
CA ALA A 35 1.59 -16.47 -10.42
C ALA A 35 1.68 -17.95 -10.02
N HIS A 36 1.39 -18.20 -8.75
CA HIS A 36 1.06 -19.50 -8.21
C HIS A 36 -0.03 -20.19 -9.06
N GLU A 37 0.14 -21.49 -9.29
CA GLU A 37 -0.89 -22.33 -9.88
C GLU A 37 -2.10 -22.41 -8.92
N GLY A 38 -3.29 -22.05 -9.40
CA GLY A 38 -4.56 -22.28 -8.71
C GLY A 38 -5.57 -21.14 -8.83
N GLU A 39 -6.54 -21.35 -9.72
CA GLU A 39 -7.88 -20.74 -9.76
C GLU A 39 -8.09 -19.34 -10.38
N ASP A 40 -9.18 -19.25 -11.14
CA ASP A 40 -9.58 -18.20 -12.07
C ASP A 40 -9.64 -16.78 -11.47
N MET A 41 -8.67 -15.92 -11.84
CA MET A 41 -8.63 -14.48 -11.53
C MET A 41 -8.60 -13.60 -12.80
N LYS A 42 -9.32 -13.99 -13.86
CA LYS A 42 -9.48 -13.16 -15.07
C LYS A 42 -10.43 -11.98 -14.79
N GLY A 43 -9.92 -10.92 -14.16
CA GLY A 43 -10.65 -9.66 -13.98
C GLY A 43 -10.16 -8.75 -12.86
N ARG A 44 -9.28 -9.21 -11.97
CA ARG A 44 -8.65 -8.36 -10.95
C ARG A 44 -7.25 -7.97 -11.43
N GLY A 45 -6.93 -6.68 -11.40
CA GLY A 45 -5.56 -6.22 -11.63
C GLY A 45 -4.61 -6.80 -10.58
N LEU A 46 -3.32 -6.90 -10.91
CA LEU A 46 -2.30 -7.46 -10.03
C LEU A 46 -2.31 -6.77 -8.66
N ASP A 47 -2.29 -7.58 -7.59
CA ASP A 47 -2.10 -7.11 -6.24
C ASP A 47 -0.63 -6.67 -5.99
N HIS A 48 -0.36 -5.95 -4.91
CA HIS A 48 0.95 -5.34 -4.67
C HIS A 48 2.04 -6.40 -4.42
N PHE A 49 1.68 -7.57 -3.85
CA PHE A 49 2.62 -8.69 -3.70
C PHE A 49 2.94 -9.30 -5.06
N GLU A 50 1.93 -9.48 -5.92
CA GLU A 50 2.08 -9.99 -7.28
C GLU A 50 2.96 -9.09 -8.17
N VAL A 51 2.91 -7.76 -7.99
CA VAL A 51 3.79 -6.80 -8.68
C VAL A 51 5.28 -7.11 -8.45
N PHE A 52 5.64 -7.60 -7.26
CA PHE A 52 7.01 -8.00 -6.92
C PHE A 52 7.26 -9.51 -7.05
N GLY A 53 6.26 -10.29 -7.46
CA GLY A 53 6.31 -11.75 -7.46
C GLY A 53 6.55 -12.33 -6.06
N LEU A 54 6.02 -11.67 -5.03
CA LEU A 54 6.13 -12.10 -3.63
C LEU A 54 4.87 -12.86 -3.20
N PRO A 55 4.99 -13.85 -2.30
CA PRO A 55 3.82 -14.38 -1.62
C PRO A 55 3.22 -13.30 -0.70
N ARG A 56 1.92 -13.44 -0.36
CA ARG A 56 1.21 -12.59 0.60
C ARG A 56 1.68 -12.84 2.04
N ARG A 57 2.94 -12.51 2.31
CA ARG A 57 3.60 -12.64 3.61
C ARG A 57 3.94 -11.26 4.18
N LEU A 58 3.94 -11.17 5.49
CA LEU A 58 4.24 -9.97 6.23
C LEU A 58 5.72 -9.88 6.62
N GLY A 59 6.45 -10.99 6.67
CA GLY A 59 7.90 -11.06 6.83
C GLY A 59 8.66 -10.79 5.53
N ILE A 60 8.53 -9.60 4.94
CA ILE A 60 9.31 -9.20 3.75
C ILE A 60 10.58 -8.46 4.18
N ASP A 61 11.72 -8.89 3.62
CA ASP A 61 13.00 -8.17 3.67
C ASP A 61 12.89 -6.85 2.87
N THR A 62 12.95 -5.73 3.58
CA THR A 62 12.79 -4.40 3.00
C THR A 62 13.98 -3.99 2.13
N ALA A 63 15.18 -4.51 2.38
CA ALA A 63 16.34 -4.26 1.55
C ALA A 63 16.24 -5.02 0.21
N GLU A 64 15.76 -6.26 0.25
CA GLU A 64 15.47 -7.02 -0.98
C GLU A 64 14.34 -6.36 -1.78
N LEU A 65 13.26 -5.93 -1.11
CA LEU A 65 12.15 -5.20 -1.73
C LEU A 65 12.66 -3.93 -2.45
N GLN A 66 13.50 -3.15 -1.78
CA GLN A 66 14.08 -1.93 -2.34
C GLN A 66 14.97 -2.22 -3.56
N ARG A 67 15.79 -3.28 -3.51
CA ARG A 67 16.60 -3.70 -4.66
C ARG A 67 15.73 -4.08 -5.86
N LYS A 68 14.69 -4.89 -5.64
CA LYS A 68 13.71 -5.27 -6.67
C LYS A 68 13.00 -4.06 -7.25
N PHE A 69 12.61 -3.10 -6.41
CA PHE A 69 12.02 -1.85 -6.85
C PHE A 69 12.94 -1.11 -7.84
N TYR A 70 14.21 -0.87 -7.50
CA TYR A 70 15.15 -0.20 -8.40
C TYR A 70 15.43 -0.98 -9.70
N GLU A 71 15.42 -2.31 -9.66
CA GLU A 71 15.53 -3.14 -10.86
C GLU A 71 14.32 -2.95 -11.79
N LEU A 72 13.11 -3.03 -11.24
CA LEU A 72 11.86 -2.89 -11.99
C LEU A 72 11.66 -1.46 -12.52
N SER A 73 11.97 -0.44 -11.72
CA SER A 73 11.88 0.97 -12.12
C SER A 73 12.80 1.29 -13.30
N ARG A 74 13.99 0.69 -13.36
CA ARG A 74 14.91 0.88 -14.49
C ARG A 74 14.40 0.24 -15.77
N ARG A 75 13.74 -0.92 -15.68
CA ARG A 75 13.16 -1.63 -16.83
C ARG A 75 11.95 -0.89 -17.43
N GLY A 76 11.19 -0.19 -16.59
CA GLY A 76 10.00 0.56 -17.00
C GLY A 76 10.19 2.08 -17.03
N HIS A 77 11.42 2.58 -17.12
CA HIS A 77 11.64 4.04 -17.05
C HIS A 77 11.16 4.73 -18.33
N PRO A 78 10.33 5.79 -18.24
CA PRO A 78 9.81 6.51 -19.41
C PRO A 78 10.90 7.04 -20.36
N ASP A 79 12.08 7.37 -19.83
CA ASP A 79 13.22 7.85 -20.64
C ASP A 79 13.71 6.84 -21.67
N PHE A 80 13.55 5.54 -21.44
CA PHE A 80 13.89 4.52 -22.44
C PHE A 80 12.82 4.35 -23.52
N HIS A 81 11.70 5.05 -23.39
CA HIS A 81 10.50 4.89 -24.21
C HIS A 81 9.95 6.20 -24.78
N GLN A 82 10.76 7.26 -24.83
CA GLN A 82 10.36 8.57 -25.40
C GLN A 82 9.92 8.48 -26.87
N GLY A 83 10.40 7.48 -27.62
CA GLY A 83 9.98 7.19 -29.00
C GLY A 83 8.80 6.21 -29.14
N ALA A 84 8.20 5.76 -28.03
CA ALA A 84 7.06 4.84 -28.05
C ALA A 84 5.75 5.57 -28.43
N SER A 85 4.74 4.82 -28.88
CA SER A 85 3.42 5.40 -29.17
C SER A 85 2.77 5.98 -27.90
N PRO A 86 1.82 6.93 -28.03
CA PRO A 86 1.12 7.50 -26.88
C PRO A 86 0.46 6.46 -25.98
N GLU A 87 -0.15 5.42 -26.57
CA GLU A 87 -0.77 4.31 -25.84
C GLU A 87 0.28 3.56 -25.02
N ARG A 88 1.45 3.33 -25.63
CA ARG A 88 2.54 2.63 -24.98
C ARG A 88 3.17 3.44 -23.85
N GLN A 89 3.27 4.76 -24.02
CA GLN A 89 3.73 5.66 -22.96
C GLN A 89 2.76 5.68 -21.78
N ALA A 90 1.45 5.67 -22.05
CA ALA A 90 0.42 5.58 -21.02
C ALA A 90 0.51 4.27 -20.23
N GLU A 91 0.69 3.12 -20.91
CA GLU A 91 0.90 1.82 -20.26
C GLU A 91 2.13 1.82 -19.33
N ILE A 92 3.24 2.41 -19.77
CA ILE A 92 4.48 2.51 -18.98
C ILE A 92 4.28 3.39 -17.75
N LEU A 93 3.57 4.51 -17.92
CA LEU A 93 3.26 5.42 -16.81
C LEU A 93 2.37 4.72 -15.77
N GLU A 94 1.34 4.00 -16.21
CA GLU A 94 0.48 3.23 -15.31
C GLU A 94 1.26 2.14 -14.56
N ALA A 95 2.12 1.41 -15.26
CA ALA A 95 2.97 0.38 -14.66
C ALA A 95 3.93 0.98 -13.61
N SER A 96 4.53 2.14 -13.90
CA SER A 96 5.39 2.86 -12.96
C SER A 96 4.62 3.35 -11.72
N ALA A 97 3.43 3.91 -11.91
CA ALA A 97 2.57 4.32 -10.80
C ALA A 97 2.19 3.13 -9.91
N ARG A 98 1.83 1.99 -10.52
CA ARG A 98 1.50 0.75 -9.79
C ARG A 98 2.70 0.21 -9.01
N LEU A 99 3.89 0.22 -9.60
CA LEU A 99 5.12 -0.21 -8.93
C LEU A 99 5.45 0.67 -7.72
N ASN A 100 5.28 1.99 -7.85
CA ASN A 100 5.49 2.93 -6.75
C ASN A 100 4.49 2.72 -5.61
N ALA A 101 3.21 2.55 -5.92
CA ALA A 101 2.18 2.26 -4.92
C ALA A 101 2.46 0.94 -4.19
N ALA A 102 2.81 -0.10 -4.95
CA ALA A 102 3.22 -1.39 -4.41
C ALA A 102 4.42 -1.25 -3.46
N TYR A 103 5.45 -0.52 -3.88
CA TYR A 103 6.63 -0.32 -3.05
C TYR A 103 6.31 0.42 -1.75
N ARG A 104 5.52 1.50 -1.82
CA ARG A 104 5.15 2.28 -0.62
C ARG A 104 4.36 1.44 0.37
N ALA A 105 3.32 0.74 -0.08
CA ALA A 105 2.49 -0.07 0.80
C ALA A 105 3.26 -1.25 1.39
N LEU A 106 4.12 -1.90 0.60
CA LEU A 106 4.88 -3.05 1.07
C LEU A 106 6.11 -2.67 1.88
N ARG A 107 6.68 -1.46 1.78
CA ARG A 107 7.88 -1.09 2.53
C ARG A 107 7.60 -0.85 4.01
N ASP A 108 6.51 -0.18 4.34
CA ASP A 108 6.12 0.07 5.72
C ASP A 108 5.35 -1.13 6.31
N PRO A 109 5.78 -1.71 7.45
CA PRO A 109 5.13 -2.88 8.03
C PRO A 109 3.64 -2.68 8.35
N LEU A 110 3.22 -1.50 8.82
CA LEU A 110 1.81 -1.27 9.15
C LEU A 110 0.97 -1.05 7.90
N ALA A 111 1.46 -0.26 6.94
CA ALA A 111 0.81 -0.08 5.65
C ALA A 111 0.63 -1.42 4.92
N ARG A 112 1.63 -2.31 5.03
CA ARG A 112 1.59 -3.67 4.49
C ARG A 112 0.48 -4.51 5.13
N ILE A 113 0.35 -4.45 6.46
CA ILE A 113 -0.72 -5.13 7.20
C ILE A 113 -2.09 -4.58 6.81
N GLU A 114 -2.27 -3.26 6.79
CA GLU A 114 -3.53 -2.63 6.38
C GLU A 114 -3.91 -3.00 4.94
N TYR A 115 -2.93 -3.01 4.04
CA TYR A 115 -3.10 -3.43 2.66
C TYR A 115 -3.57 -4.89 2.56
N LEU A 116 -2.90 -5.78 3.27
CA LEU A 116 -3.27 -7.20 3.32
C LEU A 116 -4.71 -7.39 3.83
N VAL A 117 -5.08 -6.72 4.93
CA VAL A 117 -6.44 -6.80 5.47
C VAL A 117 -7.48 -6.32 4.45
N ARG A 118 -7.21 -5.22 3.72
CA ARG A 118 -8.10 -4.75 2.63
C ARG A 118 -8.24 -5.76 1.52
N LEU A 119 -7.10 -6.34 1.10
CA LEU A 119 -7.03 -7.31 0.02
C LEU A 119 -7.86 -8.56 0.34
N GLU A 120 -7.69 -9.11 1.54
CA GLU A 120 -8.39 -10.32 1.99
C GLU A 120 -9.90 -10.08 2.22
N GLU A 121 -10.31 -8.86 2.59
CA GLU A 121 -11.72 -8.48 2.69
C GLU A 121 -12.35 -8.10 1.34
N GLY A 122 -11.58 -8.13 0.24
CA GLY A 122 -12.06 -7.70 -1.07
C GLY A 122 -12.44 -6.21 -1.14
N ARG A 123 -11.89 -5.39 -0.24
CA ARG A 123 -12.12 -3.93 -0.21
C ARG A 123 -11.22 -3.23 -1.23
N ASP A 124 -11.54 -1.96 -1.52
CA ASP A 124 -10.71 -1.14 -2.41
C ASP A 124 -9.28 -1.04 -1.86
N THR A 125 -8.30 -1.41 -2.69
CA THR A 125 -6.88 -1.42 -2.34
C THR A 125 -6.12 -0.22 -2.92
N ARG A 126 -6.82 0.78 -3.48
CA ARG A 126 -6.20 2.04 -3.96
C ARG A 126 -5.50 2.78 -2.82
N GLU A 127 -4.44 3.52 -3.15
CA GLU A 127 -3.74 4.41 -2.21
C GLU A 127 -4.75 5.37 -1.55
N GLY A 128 -4.68 5.52 -0.23
CA GLY A 128 -5.59 6.38 0.55
C GLY A 128 -6.89 5.71 1.03
N ALA A 129 -7.21 4.49 0.57
CA ALA A 129 -8.34 3.74 1.11
C ALA A 129 -8.04 3.30 2.56
N THR A 130 -8.69 3.90 3.56
CA THR A 130 -8.47 3.56 4.97
C THR A 130 -9.29 2.35 5.41
N VAL A 131 -8.72 1.52 6.27
CA VAL A 131 -9.52 0.58 7.06
C VAL A 131 -10.15 1.41 8.17
N LYS A 132 -11.49 1.45 8.23
CA LYS A 132 -12.22 1.90 9.42
C LYS A 132 -12.73 0.65 10.13
N PRO A 133 -11.86 -0.07 10.86
CA PRO A 133 -12.32 -1.22 11.60
C PRO A 133 -13.32 -0.76 12.66
N LYS A 134 -14.42 -1.49 12.81
CA LYS A 134 -15.40 -1.21 13.87
C LYS A 134 -14.73 -1.50 15.21
N ALA A 135 -14.66 -0.50 16.08
CA ALA A 135 -14.11 -0.68 17.42
C ALA A 135 -14.93 -1.75 18.18
N PRO A 136 -14.27 -2.67 18.92
CA PRO A 136 -14.95 -3.59 19.81
C PRO A 136 -15.81 -2.83 20.84
N PRO A 137 -16.99 -3.35 21.24
CA PRO A 137 -17.85 -2.70 22.23
C PRO A 137 -17.12 -2.31 23.51
N GLU A 138 -16.22 -3.17 24.00
CA GLU A 138 -15.45 -2.97 25.23
C GLU A 138 -14.51 -1.75 25.13
N LEU A 139 -14.07 -1.41 23.91
CA LEU A 139 -13.23 -0.24 23.65
C LEU A 139 -14.06 1.06 23.55
N LEU A 140 -15.33 0.94 23.12
CA LEU A 140 -16.23 2.09 23.04
C LEU A 140 -16.58 2.60 24.43
N GLU A 141 -16.76 1.71 25.41
CA GLU A 141 -17.02 2.12 26.80
C GLU A 141 -15.84 2.90 27.39
N GLU A 142 -14.61 2.36 27.29
CA GLU A 142 -13.38 3.05 27.71
C GLU A 142 -13.22 4.41 27.00
N MET A 143 -13.62 4.52 25.73
CA MET A 143 -13.65 5.79 24.99
C MET A 143 -14.58 6.81 25.62
N PHE A 144 -15.83 6.42 25.87
CA PHE A 144 -16.82 7.34 26.41
C PHE A 144 -16.36 7.86 27.77
N GLU A 145 -15.84 7.00 28.64
CA GLU A 145 -15.32 7.40 29.95
C GLU A 145 -14.17 8.42 29.84
N ILE A 146 -13.19 8.18 28.96
CA ILE A 146 -12.05 9.10 28.78
C ILE A 146 -12.51 10.41 28.13
N GLN A 147 -13.41 10.35 27.15
CA GLN A 147 -13.95 11.55 26.50
C GLN A 147 -14.80 12.39 27.43
N GLU A 148 -15.63 11.78 28.27
CA GLU A 148 -16.39 12.48 29.30
C GLU A 148 -15.47 13.17 30.31
N ALA A 149 -14.45 12.46 30.82
CA ALA A 149 -13.45 13.05 31.71
C ALA A 149 -12.71 14.24 31.05
N LEU A 150 -12.39 14.14 29.76
CA LEU A 150 -11.80 15.23 28.98
C LEU A 150 -12.75 16.43 28.85
N GLN A 151 -14.05 16.20 28.62
CA GLN A 151 -15.04 17.27 28.51
C GLN A 151 -15.30 17.96 29.84
N GLU A 152 -15.36 17.20 30.93
CA GLU A 152 -15.47 17.74 32.29
C GLU A 152 -14.28 18.61 32.64
N ALA A 153 -13.07 18.11 32.37
CA ALA A 153 -11.83 18.86 32.61
C ALA A 153 -11.77 20.15 31.76
N LYS A 154 -12.21 20.10 30.49
CA LYS A 154 -12.32 21.29 29.63
C LYS A 154 -13.37 22.28 30.14
N SER A 155 -14.53 21.80 30.61
CA SER A 155 -15.62 22.63 31.11
C SER A 155 -15.28 23.32 32.44
N ALA A 156 -14.64 22.59 33.37
CA ALA A 156 -14.10 23.15 34.61
C ALA A 156 -13.01 24.20 34.34
N GLY A 157 -12.26 24.06 33.24
CA GLY A 157 -11.26 25.02 32.80
C GLY A 157 -11.79 26.25 32.07
N GLN A 158 -13.08 26.36 31.73
CA GLN A 158 -13.59 27.56 31.04
C GLN A 158 -13.61 28.83 31.92
N THR A 159 -13.32 28.69 33.22
CA THR A 159 -13.13 29.80 34.18
C THR A 159 -11.66 30.18 34.41
N GLY A 160 -10.67 29.48 33.84
CA GLY A 160 -9.24 29.80 34.10
C GLY A 160 -8.17 28.87 33.51
N GLY A 161 -8.52 28.00 32.57
CA GLY A 161 -7.69 26.90 32.09
C GLY A 161 -7.79 25.63 32.96
N LEU A 162 -7.32 24.50 32.44
CA LEU A 162 -7.22 23.25 33.21
C LEU A 162 -6.37 23.45 34.47
N GLU A 163 -6.87 23.02 35.63
CA GLU A 163 -6.09 23.01 36.87
C GLU A 163 -4.85 22.12 36.74
N ALA A 164 -3.80 22.43 37.51
CA ALA A 164 -2.52 21.70 37.43
C ALA A 164 -2.69 20.18 37.68
N GLY A 165 -3.51 19.78 38.65
CA GLY A 165 -3.80 18.37 38.94
C GLY A 165 -4.56 17.66 37.83
N ALA A 166 -5.47 18.36 37.13
CA ALA A 166 -6.17 17.81 35.97
C ALA A 166 -5.22 17.58 34.79
N LYS A 167 -4.28 18.51 34.57
CA LYS A 167 -3.22 18.36 33.55
C LYS A 167 -2.31 17.16 33.83
N GLU A 168 -1.89 16.99 35.09
CA GLU A 168 -1.04 15.86 35.50
C GLU A 168 -1.77 14.50 35.33
N THR A 169 -3.05 14.45 35.68
CA THR A 169 -3.89 13.26 35.49
C THR A 169 -4.01 12.90 34.01
N LEU A 170 -4.32 13.88 33.16
CA LEU A 170 -4.42 13.68 31.71
C LEU A 170 -3.08 13.27 31.08
N ALA A 171 -1.96 13.86 31.51
CA ALA A 171 -0.64 13.47 31.05
C ALA A 171 -0.32 12.01 31.40
N THR A 172 -0.64 11.59 32.64
CA THR A 172 -0.46 10.19 33.09
C THR A 172 -1.32 9.23 32.27
N GLN A 173 -2.58 9.58 32.00
CA GLN A 173 -3.47 8.78 31.15
C GLN A 173 -2.93 8.66 29.73
N ARG A 174 -2.51 9.78 29.12
CA ARG A 174 -1.90 9.78 27.78
C ARG A 174 -0.68 8.86 27.72
N ASP A 175 0.20 8.92 28.70
CA ASP A 175 1.44 8.13 28.69
C ASP A 175 1.12 6.63 28.78
N ARG A 176 0.13 6.24 29.59
CA ARG A 176 -0.39 4.86 29.62
C ARG A 176 -1.00 4.43 28.28
N LEU A 177 -1.77 5.31 27.63
CA LEU A 177 -2.36 5.01 26.31
C LEU A 177 -1.29 4.89 25.23
N ARG A 178 -0.23 5.71 25.29
CA ARG A 178 0.92 5.64 24.39
C ARG A 178 1.67 4.33 24.53
N GLU A 179 1.90 3.87 25.75
CA GLU A 179 2.51 2.56 25.99
C GLU A 179 1.65 1.44 25.38
N ARG A 180 0.33 1.46 25.60
CA ARG A 180 -0.60 0.49 24.99
C ARG A 180 -0.58 0.57 23.46
N TYR A 181 -0.49 1.78 22.89
CA TYR A 181 -0.39 1.99 21.45
C TYR A 181 0.87 1.35 20.87
N GLU A 182 2.02 1.55 21.52
CA GLU A 182 3.30 0.93 21.13
C GLU A 182 3.25 -0.60 21.25
N GLN A 183 2.64 -1.13 22.31
CA GLN A 183 2.42 -2.57 22.48
C GLN A 183 1.55 -3.16 21.35
N GLU A 184 0.49 -2.47 20.94
CA GLU A 184 -0.35 -2.91 19.83
C GLU A 184 0.38 -2.80 18.47
N GLU A 185 1.17 -1.75 18.22
CA GLU A 185 2.02 -1.70 17.02
C GLU A 185 3.05 -2.84 17.00
N ALA A 186 3.68 -3.14 18.15
CA ALA A 186 4.61 -4.27 18.27
C ALA A 186 3.92 -5.62 18.05
N ARG A 187 2.69 -5.78 18.56
CA ARG A 187 1.86 -6.97 18.34
C ARG A 187 1.52 -7.17 16.87
N LEU A 188 1.12 -6.11 16.17
CA LEU A 188 0.84 -6.11 14.73
C LEU A 188 2.07 -6.52 13.92
N ARG A 189 3.19 -5.82 14.12
CA ARG A 189 4.44 -6.03 13.37
C ARG A 189 5.15 -7.34 13.72
N GLY A 190 4.97 -7.83 14.93
CA GLY A 190 5.62 -9.04 15.46
C GLY A 190 4.70 -10.24 15.41
N ARG A 191 4.08 -10.55 16.56
CA ARG A 191 3.35 -11.80 16.80
C ARG A 191 2.27 -12.08 15.75
N LEU A 192 1.44 -11.10 15.39
CA LEU A 192 0.35 -11.33 14.42
C LEU A 192 0.89 -11.52 13.00
N SER A 193 1.91 -10.76 12.61
CA SER A 193 2.59 -10.94 11.33
C SER A 193 3.22 -12.34 11.20
N GLN A 194 3.86 -12.82 12.25
CA GLN A 194 4.42 -14.18 12.30
C GLN A 194 3.33 -15.25 12.25
N ALA A 195 2.23 -15.06 12.99
CA ALA A 195 1.10 -15.97 12.98
C ALA A 195 0.51 -16.09 11.57
N TRP A 196 0.30 -14.98 10.87
CA TRP A 196 -0.16 -14.98 9.47
C TRP A 196 0.77 -15.74 8.53
N ASP A 197 2.08 -15.50 8.63
CA ASP A 197 3.07 -16.13 7.75
C ASP A 197 3.18 -17.64 7.98
N SER A 198 2.92 -18.09 9.20
CA SER A 198 2.90 -19.51 9.58
C SER A 198 1.53 -20.18 9.37
N ALA A 199 0.46 -19.40 9.23
CA ALA A 199 -0.91 -19.92 9.18
C ALA A 199 -1.20 -20.64 7.84
N GLY A 200 -1.82 -21.81 7.96
CA GLY A 200 -2.47 -22.47 6.82
C GLY A 200 -3.72 -21.70 6.37
N PRO A 201 -4.28 -22.01 5.18
CA PRO A 201 -5.46 -21.31 4.66
C PRO A 201 -6.66 -21.28 5.61
N ALA A 202 -6.88 -22.35 6.38
CA ALA A 202 -7.98 -22.45 7.34
C ALA A 202 -7.84 -21.49 8.54
N ASP A 203 -6.61 -21.18 8.96
CA ASP A 203 -6.34 -20.37 10.16
C ASP A 203 -6.22 -18.87 9.85
N ARG A 204 -6.11 -18.51 8.57
CA ARG A 204 -5.99 -17.12 8.12
C ARG A 204 -7.20 -16.27 8.46
N ALA A 205 -8.39 -16.86 8.54
CA ALA A 205 -9.59 -16.14 8.97
C ALA A 205 -9.46 -15.63 10.41
N GLY A 206 -8.90 -16.43 11.32
CA GLY A 206 -8.64 -16.03 12.70
C GLY A 206 -7.58 -14.94 12.79
N ALA A 207 -6.48 -15.09 12.05
CA ALA A 207 -5.43 -14.07 11.98
C ALA A 207 -5.94 -12.74 11.40
N LEU A 208 -6.80 -12.79 10.37
CA LEU A 208 -7.43 -11.62 9.79
C LEU A 208 -8.34 -10.89 10.79
N THR A 209 -9.14 -11.62 11.56
CA THR A 209 -9.95 -11.05 12.64
C THR A 209 -9.07 -10.36 13.69
N ALA A 210 -8.00 -11.02 14.13
CA ALA A 210 -7.08 -10.44 15.10
C ALA A 210 -6.37 -9.17 14.58
N PHE A 211 -6.00 -9.12 13.29
CA PHE A 211 -5.48 -7.88 12.69
C PHE A 211 -6.50 -6.75 12.72
N LYS A 212 -7.76 -7.03 12.35
CA LYS A 212 -8.82 -6.02 12.31
C LYS A 212 -9.07 -5.43 13.70
N GLU A 213 -9.14 -6.28 14.72
CA GLU A 213 -9.30 -5.84 16.12
C GLU A 213 -8.12 -4.95 16.55
N SER A 214 -6.88 -5.42 16.34
CA SER A 214 -5.69 -4.67 16.75
C SER A 214 -5.51 -3.36 15.98
N LEU A 215 -5.87 -3.31 14.69
CA LEU A 215 -5.93 -2.06 13.91
C LEU A 215 -7.01 -1.11 14.44
N ALA A 216 -8.14 -1.62 14.93
CA ALA A 216 -9.18 -0.80 15.56
C ALA A 216 -8.71 -0.20 16.87
N VAL A 217 -8.10 -1.02 17.73
CA VAL A 217 -7.50 -0.57 18.98
C VAL A 217 -6.45 0.50 18.71
N ARG A 218 -5.55 0.28 17.75
CA ARG A 218 -4.53 1.27 17.37
C ARG A 218 -5.13 2.59 16.91
N ALA A 219 -6.10 2.56 15.99
CA ALA A 219 -6.73 3.76 15.46
C ALA A 219 -7.43 4.57 16.57
N TYR A 220 -8.09 3.87 17.48
CA TYR A 220 -8.75 4.45 18.64
C TYR A 220 -7.76 5.09 19.62
N LEU A 221 -6.73 4.35 20.05
CA LEU A 221 -5.73 4.85 20.99
C LEU A 221 -5.08 6.13 20.46
N ARG A 222 -4.80 6.18 19.16
CA ARG A 222 -4.30 7.39 18.50
C ARG A 222 -5.28 8.56 18.65
N THR A 223 -6.56 8.38 18.34
CA THR A 223 -7.56 9.45 18.46
C THR A 223 -7.64 10.00 19.89
N VAL A 224 -7.66 9.12 20.90
CA VAL A 224 -7.74 9.57 22.30
C VAL A 224 -6.46 10.27 22.75
N ILE A 225 -5.29 9.77 22.36
CA ILE A 225 -4.00 10.43 22.63
C ILE A 225 -4.00 11.84 22.01
N ASP A 226 -4.44 11.97 20.75
CA ASP A 226 -4.52 13.25 20.05
C ASP A 226 -5.50 14.23 20.77
N ASP A 227 -6.65 13.74 21.24
CA ASP A 227 -7.64 14.53 21.99
C ASP A 227 -7.09 15.03 23.35
N ILE A 228 -6.30 14.19 24.04
CA ILE A 228 -5.63 14.56 25.30
C ILE A 228 -4.52 15.58 25.03
N ASP A 229 -3.69 15.38 24.00
CA ASP A 229 -2.63 16.32 23.65
C ASP A 229 -3.21 17.70 23.27
N GLU A 230 -4.32 17.75 22.52
CA GLU A 230 -5.05 19.00 22.25
C GLU A 230 -5.55 19.66 23.55
N ALA A 231 -6.09 18.87 24.50
CA ALA A 231 -6.55 19.39 25.79
C ALA A 231 -5.40 19.96 26.64
N LEU A 232 -4.22 19.35 26.59
CA LEU A 232 -3.03 19.80 27.31
C LEU A 232 -2.35 21.02 26.67
N GLY A 233 -2.83 21.49 25.50
CA GLY A 233 -2.21 22.56 24.74
C GLY A 233 -0.97 22.11 23.95
N GLY A 234 -0.77 20.80 23.80
CA GLY A 234 0.16 20.23 22.84
C GLY A 234 -0.39 20.46 21.42
N SER A 235 0.50 20.78 20.48
CA SER A 235 0.14 20.59 19.08
C SER A 235 0.11 19.08 18.81
N PRO A 236 -0.91 18.53 18.13
CA PRO A 236 -0.88 17.14 17.71
C PRO A 236 0.40 16.93 16.90
N GLU A 237 1.26 16.01 17.35
CA GLU A 237 2.49 15.69 16.64
C GLU A 237 2.13 15.11 15.26
N GLY A 238 2.06 16.01 14.28
CA GLY A 238 2.05 15.70 12.86
C GLY A 238 0.82 14.95 12.34
N TYR A 239 -0.38 15.55 12.33
CA TYR A 239 -1.34 15.35 11.23
C TYR A 239 -2.49 16.37 11.20
N VAL A 240 -2.91 16.74 10.00
CA VAL A 240 -4.08 17.58 9.73
C VAL A 240 -5.35 16.80 10.09
N SER A 241 -6.01 17.23 11.16
CA SER A 241 -7.34 16.77 11.56
C SER A 241 -8.36 17.02 10.43
N HIS A 242 -8.82 15.96 9.77
CA HIS A 242 -10.11 15.99 9.09
C HIS A 242 -11.22 15.74 10.10
N ARG A 243 -11.43 16.70 11.02
CA ARG A 243 -12.66 16.80 11.82
C ARG A 243 -13.78 17.18 10.85
N ARG A 244 -14.54 16.20 10.36
CA ARG A 244 -15.82 16.46 9.67
C ARG A 244 -16.89 16.71 10.73
N HIS A 245 -17.46 17.93 10.67
CA HIS A 245 -18.81 18.23 11.13
C HIS A 245 -19.85 17.38 10.38
#